data_AF-H1V5Z2-F1
#
_entry.id   AF-H1V5Z2-F1
#
_cell.length_a   1.000
_cell.length_b   1.000
_cell.length_c   1.000
_cell.angle_alpha   90.00
_cell.angle_beta   90.00
_cell.angle_gamma   90.00
#
_symmetry.space_group_name_H-M   'P 1'
#
loop_
_entity.id
_entity.type
_entity.pdbx_description
1 polymer ?
#
loop_
_entity_poly.entity_id
_entity_poly.type
_entity_poly.pdbx_seq_one_letter_code
_entity_poly.pdbx_strand_id
1 'polypeptide(L)'
;MSGRLFTQEEAGECEAEAFLSEETQKHNVRQNRLLTARSLQNRFATSLFAISCAILGLAVWIHVHPKQPTDQDCVRRLNAPSPVHDVLEYEDVQFDNAFWKPSPYKGKPTPELEAKWKELWYYGSFDLPSSTLPALNKSPNGVGGDAWARTASGNLLAGLEVFHNLHCLNLVRQYVHKDDFDYSNDPAFIGDDEVVLAHVDHCIEALRIRLQCYADVTPFLHTNGSKGTQPDFNTQHRCPKYDRIVEWAKERQIMVEVHGEHEEHGH
;
A
#
# COMPACT_ATOMS: atom_id res chain seq x y z
N MET A 1 -78.36 -36.60 -66.41
CA MET A 1 -77.29 -36.52 -65.39
C MET A 1 -77.02 -37.93 -64.90
N SER A 2 -75.90 -38.53 -65.30
CA SER A 2 -75.58 -39.93 -64.99
C SER A 2 -74.99 -40.02 -63.59
N GLY A 3 -75.77 -40.53 -62.63
CA GLY A 3 -75.27 -40.85 -61.29
C GLY A 3 -74.53 -42.19 -61.32
N ARG A 4 -73.22 -42.18 -61.05
CA ARG A 4 -72.50 -43.40 -60.71
C ARG A 4 -72.94 -43.84 -59.31
N LEU A 5 -73.52 -45.03 -59.19
CA LEU A 5 -73.62 -45.73 -57.91
C LEU A 5 -72.22 -46.31 -57.61
N PHE A 6 -71.58 -45.82 -56.56
CA PHE A 6 -70.39 -46.43 -55.98
C PHE A 6 -70.77 -47.78 -55.36
N THR A 7 -69.90 -48.79 -55.51
CA THR A 7 -70.09 -50.08 -54.84
C THR A 7 -69.74 -49.95 -53.35
N GLN A 8 -70.33 -50.81 -52.51
CA GLN A 8 -70.09 -50.83 -51.06
C GLN A 8 -68.61 -51.10 -50.71
N GLU A 9 -67.86 -51.66 -51.65
CA GLU A 9 -66.42 -51.93 -51.58
C GLU A 9 -65.60 -50.64 -51.78
N GLU A 10 -65.95 -49.80 -52.76
CA GLU A 10 -65.28 -48.50 -53.01
C GLU A 10 -65.51 -47.48 -51.87
N ALA A 11 -66.67 -47.52 -51.20
CA ALA A 11 -66.94 -46.66 -50.05
C ALA A 11 -66.10 -47.05 -48.81
N GLY A 12 -65.89 -48.35 -48.59
CA GLY A 12 -65.06 -48.87 -47.50
C GLY A 12 -63.57 -48.61 -47.69
N GLU A 13 -63.07 -48.66 -48.94
CA GLU A 13 -61.70 -48.23 -49.26
C GLU A 13 -61.49 -46.73 -48.99
N CYS A 14 -62.47 -45.89 -49.35
CA CYS A 14 -62.39 -44.45 -49.13
C CYS A 14 -62.37 -44.07 -47.63
N GLU A 15 -63.16 -44.75 -46.80
CA GLU A 15 -63.13 -44.57 -45.34
C GLU A 15 -61.84 -45.09 -44.70
N ALA A 16 -61.32 -46.23 -45.17
CA ALA A 16 -60.04 -46.78 -44.72
C ALA A 16 -58.86 -45.87 -45.07
N GLU A 17 -58.83 -45.30 -46.29
CA GLU A 17 -57.81 -44.32 -46.69
C GLU A 17 -57.91 -43.02 -45.88
N ALA A 18 -59.11 -42.53 -45.60
CA ALA A 18 -59.32 -41.35 -44.76
C ALA A 18 -58.84 -41.56 -43.32
N PHE A 19 -59.12 -42.74 -42.73
CA PHE A 19 -58.66 -43.11 -41.40
C PHE A 19 -57.13 -43.26 -41.34
N LEU A 20 -56.53 -43.94 -42.32
CA LEU A 20 -55.07 -44.08 -42.44
C LEU A 20 -54.40 -42.71 -42.62
N SER A 21 -54.99 -41.80 -43.40
CA SER A 21 -54.51 -40.43 -43.56
C SER A 21 -54.54 -39.64 -42.25
N GLU A 22 -55.63 -39.73 -41.48
CA GLU A 22 -55.78 -39.04 -40.20
C GLU A 22 -54.79 -39.55 -39.13
N GLU A 23 -54.57 -40.87 -39.09
CA GLU A 23 -53.60 -41.50 -38.17
C GLU A 23 -52.16 -41.12 -38.54
N THR A 24 -51.85 -41.09 -39.84
CA THR A 24 -50.56 -40.62 -40.38
C THR A 24 -50.33 -39.14 -40.05
N GLN A 25 -51.36 -38.30 -40.16
CA GLN A 25 -51.29 -36.88 -39.82
C GLN A 25 -51.07 -36.66 -38.32
N LYS A 26 -51.77 -37.39 -37.45
CA LYS A 26 -51.56 -37.36 -35.98
C LYS A 26 -50.16 -37.85 -35.60
N HIS A 27 -49.67 -38.90 -36.25
CA HIS A 27 -48.31 -39.41 -36.08
C HIS A 27 -47.26 -38.35 -36.45
N ASN A 28 -47.42 -37.69 -37.61
CA ASN A 28 -46.52 -36.64 -38.09
C ASN A 28 -46.50 -35.41 -37.16
N VAL A 29 -47.66 -34.97 -36.64
CA VAL A 29 -47.73 -33.86 -35.67
C VAL A 29 -47.01 -34.20 -34.35
N ARG A 30 -47.19 -35.43 -33.85
CA ARG A 30 -46.52 -35.91 -32.64
C ARG A 30 -45.01 -36.01 -32.84
N GLN A 31 -44.58 -36.51 -34.00
CA GLN A 31 -43.18 -36.61 -34.37
C GLN A 31 -42.52 -35.22 -34.53
N ASN A 32 -43.20 -34.26 -35.18
CA ASN A 32 -42.75 -32.88 -35.28
C ASN A 32 -42.64 -32.19 -33.92
N ARG A 33 -43.62 -32.37 -33.02
CA ARG A 33 -43.54 -31.83 -31.65
C ARG A 33 -42.35 -32.37 -30.88
N LEU A 34 -42.08 -33.68 -30.97
CA LEU A 34 -40.92 -34.33 -30.36
C LEU A 34 -39.59 -33.81 -30.95
N LEU A 35 -39.53 -33.60 -32.27
CA LEU A 35 -38.37 -33.02 -32.95
C LEU A 35 -38.12 -31.57 -32.52
N THR A 36 -39.17 -30.73 -32.43
CA THR A 36 -39.05 -29.36 -31.93
C THR A 36 -38.65 -29.30 -30.45
N ALA A 37 -39.19 -30.19 -29.60
CA ALA A 37 -38.82 -30.26 -28.19
C ALA A 37 -37.35 -30.67 -28.01
N ARG A 38 -36.88 -31.68 -28.77
CA ARG A 38 -35.46 -32.07 -28.81
C ARG A 38 -34.57 -30.95 -29.36
N SER A 39 -35.03 -30.21 -30.37
CA SER A 39 -34.32 -29.05 -30.92
C SER A 39 -34.18 -27.93 -29.88
N LEU A 40 -35.25 -27.57 -29.17
CA LEU A 40 -35.20 -26.60 -28.07
C LEU A 40 -34.28 -27.05 -26.93
N GLN A 41 -34.37 -28.32 -26.54
CA GLN A 41 -33.51 -28.89 -25.51
C GLN A 41 -32.02 -28.88 -25.91
N ASN A 42 -31.71 -29.18 -27.18
CA ASN A 42 -30.35 -29.08 -27.71
C ASN A 42 -29.85 -27.63 -27.78
N ARG A 43 -30.71 -26.66 -28.17
CA ARG A 43 -30.37 -25.22 -28.16
C ARG A 43 -30.11 -24.71 -26.74
N PHE A 44 -30.88 -25.18 -25.77
CA PHE A 44 -30.67 -24.84 -24.36
C PHE A 44 -29.37 -25.45 -23.82
N ALA A 45 -29.13 -26.74 -24.07
CA ALA A 45 -27.91 -27.42 -23.65
C ALA A 45 -26.64 -26.80 -24.27
N THR A 46 -26.67 -26.48 -25.56
CA THR A 46 -25.56 -25.80 -26.25
C THR A 46 -25.32 -24.39 -25.71
N SER A 47 -26.38 -23.64 -25.40
CA SER A 47 -26.26 -22.32 -24.77
C SER A 47 -25.64 -22.40 -23.38
N LEU A 48 -26.08 -23.36 -22.55
CA LEU A 48 -25.50 -23.59 -21.21
C LEU A 48 -24.03 -24.01 -21.28
N PHE A 49 -23.67 -24.89 -22.23
CA PHE A 49 -22.29 -25.28 -22.46
C PHE A 49 -21.42 -24.09 -22.89
N ALA A 50 -21.89 -23.28 -23.84
CA ALA A 50 -21.18 -22.08 -24.27
C ALA A 50 -20.98 -21.06 -23.13
N ILE A 51 -22.00 -20.84 -22.30
CA ILE A 51 -21.91 -19.98 -21.10
C ILE A 51 -20.88 -20.55 -20.12
N SER A 52 -20.91 -21.87 -19.89
CA SER A 52 -19.98 -22.54 -18.97
C SER A 52 -18.53 -22.42 -19.47
N CYS A 53 -18.30 -22.60 -20.78
CA CYS A 53 -16.99 -22.36 -21.40
C CYS A 53 -16.56 -20.90 -21.29
N ALA A 54 -17.47 -19.93 -21.46
CA ALA A 54 -17.16 -18.51 -21.31
C ALA A 54 -16.80 -18.14 -19.85
N ILE A 55 -17.53 -18.67 -18.87
CA ILE A 55 -17.23 -18.47 -17.44
C ILE A 55 -15.89 -19.11 -17.08
N LEU A 56 -15.64 -20.34 -17.53
CA LEU A 56 -14.35 -21.02 -17.33
C LEU A 56 -13.20 -20.24 -17.99
N GLY A 57 -13.41 -19.77 -19.22
CA GLY A 57 -12.43 -18.94 -19.94
C GLY A 57 -12.13 -17.63 -19.20
N LEU A 58 -13.16 -16.95 -18.68
CA LEU A 58 -12.99 -15.73 -17.88
C LEU A 58 -12.29 -16.01 -16.55
N ALA A 59 -12.64 -17.11 -15.87
CA ALA A 59 -12.00 -17.51 -14.63
C ALA A 59 -10.51 -17.84 -14.84
N VAL A 60 -10.19 -18.57 -15.90
CA VAL A 60 -8.80 -18.84 -16.32
C VAL A 60 -8.09 -17.54 -16.65
N TRP A 61 -8.72 -16.62 -17.40
CA TRP A 61 -8.13 -15.33 -17.74
C TRP A 61 -7.81 -14.48 -16.50
N ILE A 62 -8.72 -14.38 -15.53
CA ILE A 62 -8.50 -13.66 -14.26
C ILE A 62 -7.37 -14.33 -13.45
N HIS A 63 -7.34 -15.66 -13.43
CA HIS A 63 -6.32 -16.39 -12.69
C HIS A 63 -4.93 -16.26 -13.31
N VAL A 64 -4.84 -16.22 -14.64
CA VAL A 64 -3.59 -16.06 -15.40
C VAL A 64 -3.14 -14.59 -15.45
N HIS A 65 -4.07 -13.64 -15.30
CA HIS A 65 -3.79 -12.20 -15.30
C HIS A 65 -4.28 -11.54 -14.00
N PRO A 66 -3.65 -11.86 -12.85
CA PRO A 66 -3.98 -11.19 -11.61
C PRO A 66 -3.67 -9.69 -11.75
N LYS A 67 -4.52 -8.86 -11.15
CA LYS A 67 -4.23 -7.43 -11.02
C LYS A 67 -2.93 -7.27 -10.24
N GLN A 68 -2.07 -6.36 -10.69
CA GLN A 68 -0.88 -5.98 -9.94
C GLN A 68 -1.31 -5.36 -8.61
N PRO A 69 -0.60 -5.63 -7.50
CA PRO A 69 -0.89 -5.00 -6.22
C PRO A 69 -0.72 -3.50 -6.32
N THR A 70 -1.56 -2.75 -5.61
CA THR A 70 -1.40 -1.30 -5.47
C THR A 70 -0.27 -0.98 -4.51
N ASP A 71 0.25 0.25 -4.53
CA ASP A 71 1.23 0.70 -3.54
C ASP A 71 0.70 0.53 -2.10
N GLN A 72 -0.59 0.78 -1.87
CA GLN A 72 -1.22 0.59 -0.57
C GLN A 72 -1.22 -0.88 -0.13
N ASP A 73 -1.43 -1.82 -1.05
CA ASP A 73 -1.35 -3.26 -0.75
C ASP A 73 0.08 -3.64 -0.34
N CYS A 74 1.08 -3.09 -1.03
CA CYS A 74 2.49 -3.28 -0.71
C CYS A 74 2.86 -2.66 0.65
N VAL A 75 2.43 -1.42 0.92
CA VAL A 75 2.64 -0.74 2.21
C VAL A 75 2.12 -1.58 3.37
N ARG A 76 0.87 -2.05 3.27
CA ARG A 76 0.24 -2.87 4.32
C ARG A 76 0.93 -4.22 4.53
N ARG A 77 1.54 -4.77 3.48
CA ARG A 77 2.21 -6.08 3.53
C ARG A 77 3.64 -5.99 4.03
N LEU A 78 4.35 -4.91 3.72
CA LEU A 78 5.81 -4.79 3.94
C LEU A 78 6.19 -3.94 5.14
N ASN A 79 5.25 -3.23 5.78
CA ASN A 79 5.53 -2.35 6.90
C ASN A 79 4.77 -2.78 8.17
N ALA A 80 5.33 -2.45 9.33
CA ALA A 80 4.62 -2.55 10.59
C ALA A 80 3.38 -1.63 10.59
N PRO A 81 2.30 -1.97 11.31
CA PRO A 81 1.11 -1.13 11.39
C PRO A 81 1.45 0.31 11.79
N SER A 82 0.95 1.28 11.02
CA SER A 82 1.25 2.69 11.23
C SER A 82 0.05 3.57 10.86
N PRO A 83 -0.21 4.65 11.60
CA PRO A 83 -1.36 5.52 11.36
C PRO A 83 -1.23 6.37 10.08
N VAL A 84 -0.04 6.43 9.48
CA VAL A 84 0.19 7.14 8.21
C VAL A 84 -0.04 6.28 6.96
N HIS A 85 -0.30 4.98 7.10
CA HIS A 85 -0.40 4.08 5.93
C HIS A 85 -1.39 4.54 4.86
N ASP A 86 -2.53 5.11 5.25
CA ASP A 86 -3.56 5.50 4.29
C ASP A 86 -3.24 6.83 3.57
N VAL A 87 -2.27 7.62 4.05
CA VAL A 87 -1.79 8.85 3.41
C VAL A 87 -0.46 8.69 2.69
N LEU A 88 0.15 7.49 2.75
CA LEU A 88 1.39 7.21 2.04
C LEU A 88 1.15 7.16 0.54
N GLU A 89 1.68 8.16 -0.16
CA GLU A 89 1.79 8.22 -1.60
C GLU A 89 3.26 8.07 -2.00
N TYR A 90 3.52 7.47 -3.16
CA TYR A 90 4.86 7.28 -3.68
C TYR A 90 5.08 8.08 -4.95
N GLU A 91 6.33 8.49 -5.16
CA GLU A 91 6.80 9.14 -6.38
C GLU A 91 8.13 8.54 -6.83
N ASP A 92 8.35 8.55 -8.14
CA ASP A 92 9.64 8.16 -8.72
C ASP A 92 10.56 9.37 -8.73
N VAL A 93 11.67 9.29 -8.01
CA VAL A 93 12.63 10.36 -7.83
C VAL A 93 13.95 9.97 -8.46
N GLN A 94 14.47 10.81 -9.35
CA GLN A 94 15.85 10.73 -9.80
C GLN A 94 16.70 11.56 -8.83
N PHE A 95 17.59 10.91 -8.10
CA PHE A 95 18.45 11.63 -7.17
C PHE A 95 19.41 12.55 -7.92
N ASP A 96 19.65 13.72 -7.32
CA ASP A 96 20.69 14.69 -7.69
C ASP A 96 21.63 14.84 -6.50
N ASN A 97 22.41 13.78 -6.25
CA ASN A 97 23.22 13.62 -5.04
C ASN A 97 24.71 13.42 -5.36
N ALA A 98 25.19 14.03 -6.43
CA ALA A 98 26.62 14.09 -6.70
C ALA A 98 27.37 14.73 -5.50
N PHE A 99 28.61 14.26 -5.25
CA PHE A 99 29.37 14.62 -4.04
C PHE A 99 29.46 16.14 -3.80
N TRP A 100 29.76 16.90 -4.86
CA TRP A 100 29.92 18.35 -4.82
C TRP A 100 28.64 19.13 -5.10
N LYS A 101 27.49 18.45 -5.23
CA LYS A 101 26.22 19.11 -5.50
C LYS A 101 25.81 19.96 -4.29
N PRO A 102 25.58 21.28 -4.47
CA PRO A 102 25.05 22.11 -3.40
C PRO A 102 23.66 21.63 -2.99
N SER A 103 23.36 21.71 -1.69
CA SER A 103 22.06 21.39 -1.15
C SER A 103 21.73 22.38 -0.04
N PRO A 104 20.46 22.80 0.11
CA PRO A 104 20.04 23.65 1.21
C PRO A 104 20.19 22.98 2.59
N TYR A 105 20.53 21.69 2.62
CA TYR A 105 20.76 20.90 3.83
C TYR A 105 22.24 20.55 4.09
N LYS A 106 23.18 21.03 3.25
CA LYS A 106 24.64 20.74 3.35
C LYS A 106 25.45 22.00 3.67
N GLY A 107 26.52 21.85 4.44
CA GLY A 107 27.52 22.89 4.70
C GLY A 107 27.68 23.24 6.18
N LYS A 108 28.44 24.30 6.46
CA LYS A 108 28.60 24.84 7.81
C LYS A 108 27.26 25.32 8.38
N PRO A 109 27.04 25.19 9.70
CA PRO A 109 25.81 25.62 10.34
C PRO A 109 25.58 27.13 10.14
N THR A 110 24.33 27.47 9.86
CA THR A 110 23.81 28.84 9.81
C THR A 110 22.40 28.82 10.39
N PRO A 111 21.87 29.94 10.91
CA PRO A 111 20.49 29.98 11.41
C PRO A 111 19.45 29.51 10.36
N GLU A 112 19.66 29.83 9.09
CA GLU A 112 18.80 29.36 7.99
C GLU A 112 18.89 27.84 7.79
N LEU A 113 20.10 27.28 7.82
CA LEU A 113 20.31 25.82 7.71
C LEU A 113 19.67 25.08 8.88
N GLU A 114 19.84 25.57 10.11
CA GLU A 114 19.25 24.96 11.30
C GLU A 114 17.72 25.00 11.26
N ALA A 115 17.12 26.10 10.79
CA ALA A 115 15.68 26.19 10.58
C ALA A 115 15.17 25.15 9.56
N LYS A 116 15.86 25.01 8.41
CA LYS A 116 15.49 24.01 7.40
C LYS A 116 15.58 22.59 7.91
N TRP A 117 16.59 22.27 8.71
CA TRP A 117 16.69 20.95 9.33
C TRP A 117 15.61 20.71 10.38
N LYS A 118 15.29 21.71 11.20
CA LYS A 118 14.19 21.62 12.18
C LYS A 118 12.85 21.33 11.49
N GLU A 119 12.58 21.92 10.34
CA GLU A 119 11.40 21.64 9.51
C GLU A 119 11.35 20.21 8.96
N LEU A 120 12.42 19.40 9.05
CA LEU A 120 12.39 17.99 8.61
C LEU A 120 11.92 17.03 9.70
N TRP A 121 11.70 17.46 10.94
CA TRP A 121 11.38 16.49 11.99
C TRP A 121 10.59 17.05 13.16
N TYR A 122 10.58 18.37 13.37
CA TYR A 122 10.00 18.98 14.56
C TYR A 122 8.47 19.12 14.45
N TYR A 123 7.78 17.97 14.45
CA TYR A 123 6.32 17.85 14.34
C TYR A 123 5.67 17.18 15.55
N GLY A 124 6.40 17.07 16.67
CA GLY A 124 5.90 16.60 17.96
C GLY A 124 5.35 15.17 17.97
N SER A 125 4.68 14.85 19.07
CA SER A 125 3.98 13.58 19.26
C SER A 125 2.53 13.70 18.80
N PHE A 126 1.79 12.58 18.78
CA PHE A 126 0.38 12.56 18.43
C PHE A 126 -0.38 11.55 19.31
N ASP A 127 -1.71 11.70 19.34
CA ASP A 127 -2.63 10.80 20.03
C ASP A 127 -2.75 9.45 19.33
N LEU A 128 -2.27 8.36 19.96
CA LEU A 128 -2.40 7.00 19.45
C LEU A 128 -3.34 6.13 20.31
N PRO A 129 -4.43 5.57 19.76
CA PRO A 129 -5.33 4.71 20.53
C PRO A 129 -4.64 3.48 21.11
N SER A 130 -4.92 3.14 22.37
CA SER A 130 -4.33 1.94 23.02
C SER A 130 -4.70 0.63 22.33
N SER A 131 -5.78 0.61 21.53
CA SER A 131 -6.17 -0.53 20.70
C SER A 131 -5.14 -0.91 19.62
N THR A 132 -4.16 -0.05 19.36
CA THR A 132 -3.08 -0.30 18.39
C THR A 132 -1.94 -1.16 18.97
N LEU A 133 -1.80 -1.25 20.31
CA LEU A 133 -0.71 -1.98 20.96
C LEU A 133 -0.58 -3.45 20.52
N PRO A 134 -1.67 -4.24 20.40
CA PRO A 134 -1.56 -5.62 19.93
C PRO A 134 -0.98 -5.71 18.51
N ALA A 135 -1.36 -4.80 17.62
CA ALA A 135 -0.87 -4.77 16.24
C ALA A 135 0.62 -4.40 16.18
N LEU A 136 1.11 -3.62 17.15
CA LEU A 136 2.52 -3.26 17.33
C LEU A 136 3.32 -4.28 18.13
N ASN A 137 2.70 -5.40 18.54
CA ASN A 137 3.30 -6.40 19.43
C ASN A 137 3.86 -5.78 20.73
N LYS A 138 3.11 -4.84 21.32
CA LYS A 138 3.47 -4.16 22.57
C LYS A 138 2.56 -4.62 23.72
N SER A 139 3.14 -4.70 24.92
CA SER A 139 2.41 -4.97 26.16
C SER A 139 1.43 -3.84 26.48
N PRO A 140 0.22 -4.11 26.98
CA PRO A 140 -0.71 -3.08 27.45
C PRO A 140 -0.20 -2.31 28.69
N ASN A 141 0.71 -2.91 29.47
CA ASN A 141 1.14 -2.39 30.77
C ASN A 141 2.46 -1.62 30.72
N GLY A 142 3.00 -1.37 29.53
CA GLY A 142 4.31 -0.74 29.36
C GLY A 142 5.49 -1.72 29.38
N VAL A 143 6.68 -1.22 29.68
CA VAL A 143 7.96 -1.94 29.58
C VAL A 143 8.83 -1.60 30.79
N GLY A 144 9.54 -2.58 31.34
CA GLY A 144 10.48 -2.33 32.44
C GLY A 144 9.86 -1.99 33.80
N GLY A 145 8.52 -2.07 33.92
CA GLY A 145 7.79 -1.61 35.11
C GLY A 145 7.15 -0.24 34.93
N ASP A 146 7.54 0.49 33.89
CA ASP A 146 7.01 1.81 33.56
C ASP A 146 5.80 1.69 32.63
N ALA A 147 4.73 2.41 32.95
CA ALA A 147 3.53 2.47 32.12
C ALA A 147 3.77 3.37 30.89
N TRP A 148 3.03 3.13 29.80
CA TRP A 148 3.07 4.01 28.65
C TRP A 148 2.61 5.44 29.00
N ALA A 149 3.36 6.44 28.53
CA ALA A 149 2.98 7.84 28.60
C ALA A 149 1.64 8.07 27.90
N ARG A 150 0.81 8.94 28.49
CA ARG A 150 -0.53 9.24 27.99
C ARG A 150 -0.71 10.72 27.72
N THR A 151 -1.47 11.03 26.68
CA THR A 151 -1.91 12.38 26.37
C THR A 151 -3.06 12.81 27.30
N ALA A 152 -3.47 14.07 27.19
CA ALA A 152 -4.63 14.59 27.90
C ALA A 152 -5.95 13.85 27.57
N SER A 153 -6.03 13.20 26.40
CA SER A 153 -7.19 12.40 26.00
C SER A 153 -7.20 10.99 26.63
N GLY A 154 -6.12 10.60 27.32
CA GLY A 154 -5.92 9.27 27.89
C GLY A 154 -5.40 8.23 26.89
N ASN A 155 -5.19 8.62 25.63
CA ASN A 155 -4.53 7.81 24.61
C ASN A 155 -3.01 7.78 24.83
N LEU A 156 -2.31 6.96 24.05
CA LEU A 156 -0.86 6.86 24.11
C LEU A 156 -0.24 8.10 23.47
N LEU A 157 0.79 8.65 24.12
CA LEU A 157 1.69 9.62 23.50
C LEU A 157 2.63 8.86 22.56
N ALA A 158 2.62 9.19 21.27
CA ALA A 158 3.44 8.49 20.28
C ALA A 158 4.14 9.46 19.32
N GLY A 159 5.37 9.13 18.94
CA GLY A 159 6.11 9.79 17.86
C GLY A 159 6.12 8.97 16.56
N LEU A 160 6.42 9.61 15.43
CA LEU A 160 6.71 8.89 14.18
C LEU A 160 8.22 8.66 14.05
N GLU A 161 8.60 7.40 13.82
CA GLU A 161 9.99 6.97 13.63
C GLU A 161 10.75 7.79 12.59
N VAL A 162 10.11 8.23 11.49
CA VAL A 162 10.81 9.03 10.46
C VAL A 162 11.33 10.36 11.02
N PHE A 163 10.60 10.99 11.93
CA PHE A 163 11.02 12.22 12.57
C PHE A 163 12.13 11.97 13.59
N HIS A 164 12.04 10.89 14.37
CA HIS A 164 13.12 10.48 15.26
C HIS A 164 14.42 10.19 14.47
N ASN A 165 14.34 9.48 13.34
CA ASN A 165 15.50 9.21 12.49
C ASN A 165 16.11 10.51 11.92
N LEU A 166 15.28 11.46 11.47
CA LEU A 166 15.76 12.76 10.97
C LEU A 166 16.34 13.65 12.08
N HIS A 167 15.77 13.58 13.29
CA HIS A 167 16.35 14.19 14.50
C HIS A 167 17.74 13.60 14.82
N CYS A 168 17.87 12.27 14.84
CA CYS A 168 19.15 11.59 15.06
C CYS A 168 20.21 12.02 14.04
N LEU A 169 19.83 12.10 12.75
CA LEU A 169 20.74 12.56 11.70
C LEU A 169 21.12 14.04 11.88
N ASN A 170 20.17 14.86 12.30
CA ASN A 170 20.39 16.28 12.61
C ASN A 170 21.36 16.43 13.79
N LEU A 171 21.19 15.67 14.87
CA LEU A 171 22.07 15.70 16.04
C LEU A 171 23.51 15.30 15.68
N VAL A 172 23.69 14.24 14.89
CA VAL A 172 25.03 13.85 14.40
C VAL A 172 25.67 14.97 13.59
N ARG A 173 24.92 15.64 12.70
CA ARG A 173 25.43 16.80 11.95
C ARG A 173 25.83 17.94 12.90
N GLN A 174 24.96 18.29 13.84
CA GLN A 174 25.21 19.38 14.79
C GLN A 174 26.43 19.07 15.65
N TYR A 175 26.60 17.82 16.11
CA TYR A 175 27.77 17.40 16.89
C TYR A 175 29.08 17.55 16.13
N VAL A 176 29.11 17.20 14.83
CA VAL A 176 30.29 17.42 13.95
C VAL A 176 30.66 18.92 13.86
N HIS A 177 29.68 19.80 14.03
CA HIS A 177 29.83 21.26 13.95
C HIS A 177 29.64 21.97 15.29
N LYS A 178 29.75 21.26 16.43
CA LYS A 178 29.42 21.80 17.76
C LYS A 178 30.29 23.00 18.17
N ASP A 179 31.49 23.12 17.58
CA ASP A 179 32.41 24.24 17.84
C ASP A 179 32.21 25.41 16.84
N ASP A 180 31.43 25.20 15.77
CA ASP A 180 31.12 26.21 14.73
C ASP A 180 29.80 26.96 14.99
N PHE A 181 28.93 26.48 15.90
CA PHE A 181 27.62 27.05 16.20
C PHE A 181 27.20 26.78 17.65
N ASP A 182 26.45 27.71 18.24
CA ASP A 182 25.99 27.60 19.63
C ASP A 182 24.71 26.76 19.74
N TYR A 183 24.86 25.53 20.24
CA TYR A 183 23.76 24.59 20.51
C TYR A 183 23.39 24.51 22.00
N SER A 184 23.87 25.43 22.84
CA SER A 184 23.63 25.38 24.30
C SER A 184 22.15 25.43 24.70
N ASN A 185 21.28 25.92 23.82
CA ASN A 185 19.82 25.99 24.02
C ASN A 185 19.07 24.81 23.38
N ASP A 186 19.77 23.87 22.74
CA ASP A 186 19.15 22.68 22.16
C ASP A 186 19.08 21.57 23.23
N PRO A 187 17.89 21.02 23.54
CA PRO A 187 17.73 19.95 24.52
C PRO A 187 18.63 18.74 24.26
N ALA A 188 18.98 18.45 23.01
CA ALA A 188 19.86 17.33 22.68
C ALA A 188 21.32 17.54 23.15
N PHE A 189 21.68 18.76 23.52
CA PHE A 189 22.99 19.16 24.03
C PHE A 189 22.97 19.55 25.52
N ILE A 190 21.84 19.35 26.21
CA ILE A 190 21.75 19.55 27.66
C ILE A 190 22.40 18.37 28.39
N GLY A 191 23.34 18.67 29.28
CA GLY A 191 24.09 17.68 30.04
C GLY A 191 25.59 17.97 30.00
N ASP A 192 26.38 17.07 30.56
CA ASP A 192 27.82 17.06 30.36
C ASP A 192 28.20 16.41 29.02
N ASP A 193 29.48 16.51 28.64
CA ASP A 193 29.99 15.95 27.39
C ASP A 193 29.75 14.44 27.26
N GLU A 194 29.68 13.70 28.37
CA GLU A 194 29.43 12.25 28.36
C GLU A 194 27.98 11.95 27.99
N VAL A 195 27.02 12.69 28.55
CA VAL A 195 25.59 12.56 28.22
C VAL A 195 25.34 12.91 26.75
N VAL A 196 25.91 14.02 26.26
CA VAL A 196 25.75 14.44 24.86
C VAL A 196 26.35 13.40 23.91
N LEU A 197 27.55 12.88 24.22
CA LEU A 197 28.17 11.84 23.41
C LEU A 197 27.36 10.54 23.42
N ALA A 198 26.82 10.12 24.56
CA ALA A 198 25.97 8.95 24.66
C ALA A 198 24.69 9.09 23.79
N HIS A 199 24.12 10.29 23.74
CA HIS A 199 22.99 10.58 22.85
C HIS A 199 23.39 10.46 21.37
N VAL A 200 24.55 11.01 20.98
CA VAL A 200 25.08 10.87 19.61
C VAL A 200 25.34 9.41 19.25
N ASP A 201 25.93 8.62 20.15
CA ASP A 201 26.17 7.19 19.93
C ASP A 201 24.85 6.41 19.78
N HIS A 202 23.83 6.74 20.59
CA HIS A 202 22.48 6.21 20.42
C HIS A 202 21.92 6.54 19.02
N CYS A 203 22.06 7.78 18.56
CA CYS A 203 21.60 8.21 17.25
C CYS A 203 22.30 7.45 16.12
N ILE A 204 23.63 7.24 16.22
CA ILE A 204 24.39 6.46 15.25
C ILE A 204 23.88 5.01 15.19
N GLU A 205 23.64 4.38 16.34
CA GLU A 205 23.15 3.01 16.41
C GLU A 205 21.71 2.88 15.88
N ALA A 206 20.82 3.81 16.25
CA ALA A 206 19.45 3.86 15.76
C ALA A 206 19.40 3.99 14.23
N LEU A 207 20.20 4.91 13.66
CA LEU A 207 20.34 5.08 12.22
C LEU A 207 20.92 3.84 11.55
N ARG A 208 21.93 3.19 12.14
CA ARG A 208 22.51 1.95 11.61
C ARG A 208 21.46 0.85 11.51
N ILE A 209 20.69 0.61 12.58
CA ILE A 209 19.61 -0.38 12.59
C ILE A 209 18.56 -0.05 11.53
N ARG A 210 18.17 1.23 11.43
CA ARG A 210 17.16 1.67 10.47
C ARG A 210 17.60 1.49 9.02
N LEU A 211 18.82 1.90 8.68
CA LEU A 211 19.39 1.76 7.34
C LEU A 211 19.54 0.30 6.92
N GLN A 212 19.82 -0.62 7.87
CA GLN A 212 19.84 -2.06 7.59
C GLN A 212 18.44 -2.65 7.42
N CYS A 213 17.46 -2.18 8.20
CA CYS A 213 16.08 -2.63 8.11
C CYS A 213 15.41 -2.20 6.79
N TYR A 214 15.71 -0.99 6.32
CA TYR A 214 15.23 -0.43 5.06
C TYR A 214 16.35 -0.36 4.02
N ALA A 215 17.12 -1.44 3.91
CA ALA A 215 18.28 -1.52 3.04
C ALA A 215 17.92 -1.18 1.59
N ASP A 216 18.54 -0.14 1.06
CA ASP A 216 18.39 0.26 -0.33
C ASP A 216 19.23 -0.67 -1.23
N VAL A 217 18.55 -1.40 -2.10
CA VAL A 217 19.18 -2.36 -3.02
C VAL A 217 19.40 -1.77 -4.42
N THR A 218 19.15 -0.47 -4.60
CA THR A 218 19.34 0.22 -5.87
C THR A 218 20.84 0.30 -6.22
N PRO A 219 21.28 -0.24 -7.36
CA PRO A 219 22.68 -0.19 -7.72
C PRO A 219 23.08 1.23 -8.12
N PHE A 220 24.17 1.73 -7.55
CA PHE A 220 24.86 2.90 -8.10
C PHE A 220 25.97 2.45 -9.05
N LEU A 221 26.21 3.23 -10.11
CA LEU A 221 27.20 2.90 -11.12
C LEU A 221 28.48 3.71 -10.89
N HIS A 222 29.51 3.38 -11.65
CA HIS A 222 30.74 4.16 -11.68
C HIS A 222 30.94 4.73 -13.08
N THR A 223 31.33 5.99 -13.14
CA THR A 223 31.73 6.67 -14.37
C THR A 223 33.26 6.68 -14.48
N ASN A 224 33.78 6.59 -15.69
CA ASN A 224 35.20 6.78 -15.97
C ASN A 224 35.42 8.24 -16.37
N GLY A 225 36.19 8.97 -15.57
CA GLY A 225 36.51 10.37 -15.83
C GLY A 225 38.01 10.64 -15.83
N SER A 226 38.38 11.90 -16.13
CA SER A 226 39.78 12.36 -16.10
C SER A 226 40.45 12.26 -14.72
N LYS A 227 39.65 12.12 -13.65
CA LYS A 227 40.09 11.93 -12.26
C LYS A 227 40.02 10.46 -11.80
N GLY A 228 39.91 9.52 -12.74
CA GLY A 228 39.73 8.10 -12.47
C GLY A 228 38.26 7.68 -12.41
N THR A 229 38.02 6.46 -11.93
CA THR A 229 36.69 5.89 -11.74
C THR A 229 36.00 6.55 -10.54
N GLN A 230 34.80 7.11 -10.74
CA GLN A 230 34.04 7.83 -9.72
C GLN A 230 32.63 7.26 -9.59
N PRO A 231 32.10 7.10 -8.37
CA PRO A 231 30.73 6.65 -8.18
C PRO A 231 29.73 7.71 -8.67
N ASP A 232 28.66 7.26 -9.32
CA ASP A 232 27.50 8.06 -9.69
C ASP A 232 26.33 7.73 -8.76
N PHE A 233 26.09 8.64 -7.81
CA PHE A 233 25.01 8.52 -6.83
C PHE A 233 23.66 9.07 -7.32
N ASN A 234 23.57 9.46 -8.60
CA ASN A 234 22.31 9.87 -9.19
C ASN A 234 21.55 8.63 -9.66
N THR A 235 20.88 7.97 -8.71
CA THR A 235 20.08 6.78 -8.97
C THR A 235 18.58 7.06 -8.89
N GLN A 236 17.82 6.28 -9.66
CA GLN A 236 16.35 6.32 -9.67
C GLN A 236 15.83 5.52 -8.47
N HIS A 237 14.95 6.14 -7.68
CA HIS A 237 14.26 5.49 -6.57
C HIS A 237 12.76 5.72 -6.65
N ARG A 238 12.01 4.91 -5.90
CA ARG A 238 10.60 5.13 -5.60
C ARG A 238 10.47 5.45 -4.12
N CYS A 239 10.14 6.69 -3.80
CA CYS A 239 10.17 7.21 -2.44
C CYS A 239 8.76 7.56 -1.95
N PRO A 240 8.47 7.41 -0.64
CA PRO A 240 7.31 8.05 -0.05
C PRO A 240 7.40 9.56 -0.22
N LYS A 241 6.29 10.19 -0.60
CA LYS A 241 6.13 11.64 -0.63
C LYS A 241 6.18 12.18 0.80
N TYR A 242 7.31 12.77 1.16
CA TYR A 242 7.61 13.16 2.53
C TYR A 242 6.69 14.29 3.03
N ASP A 243 6.31 15.21 2.15
CA ASP A 243 5.32 16.27 2.39
C ASP A 243 3.98 15.73 2.90
N ARG A 244 3.48 14.61 2.36
CA ARG A 244 2.22 13.99 2.81
C ARG A 244 2.28 13.51 4.25
N ILE A 245 3.44 13.01 4.68
CA ILE A 245 3.69 12.58 6.07
C ILE A 245 3.75 13.80 6.99
N VAL A 246 4.43 14.86 6.54
CA VAL A 246 4.52 16.13 7.27
C VAL A 246 3.15 16.79 7.43
N GLU A 247 2.35 16.85 6.37
CA GLU A 247 0.99 17.40 6.42
C GLU A 247 0.12 16.63 7.42
N TRP A 248 0.15 15.29 7.35
CA TRP A 248 -0.56 14.44 8.30
C TRP A 248 -0.14 14.72 9.76
N ALA A 249 1.16 14.90 10.00
CA ALA A 249 1.70 15.17 11.32
C ALA A 249 1.31 16.55 11.82
N LYS A 250 1.40 17.59 10.97
CA LYS A 250 1.02 18.96 11.32
C LYS A 250 -0.43 19.08 11.80
N GLU A 251 -1.33 18.28 11.23
CA GLU A 251 -2.74 18.23 11.61
C GLU A 251 -3.00 17.54 12.95
N ARG A 252 -2.06 16.72 13.43
CA ARG A 252 -2.24 15.81 14.58
C ARG A 252 -1.22 16.01 15.69
N GLN A 253 -0.25 16.90 15.48
CA GLN A 253 0.80 17.18 16.43
C GLN A 253 0.22 17.72 17.74
N ILE A 254 0.72 17.16 18.82
CA ILE A 254 0.53 17.62 20.18
C ILE A 254 1.90 18.15 20.58
N MET A 255 2.01 19.48 20.54
CA MET A 255 3.18 20.14 21.10
C MET A 255 3.01 20.07 22.61
N VAL A 256 3.80 19.24 23.26
CA VAL A 256 3.91 19.27 24.72
C VAL A 256 4.65 20.56 25.06
N GLU A 257 3.91 21.63 25.34
CA GLU A 257 4.49 22.87 25.86
C GLU A 257 5.05 22.60 27.25
N VAL A 258 6.37 22.74 27.40
CA VAL A 258 7.07 22.61 28.68
C VAL A 258 6.78 23.86 29.50
N HIS A 259 5.87 23.74 30.47
CA HIS A 259 5.73 24.71 31.55
C HIS A 259 6.37 24.14 32.82
N GLY A 260 7.61 24.60 33.08
CA GLY A 260 8.24 24.54 34.41
C GLY A 260 8.88 23.20 34.79
N GLU A 261 10.18 23.25 35.08
CA GLU A 261 10.93 22.39 36.00
C GLU A 261 10.46 20.93 36.08
N HIS A 262 10.69 20.15 35.02
CA HIS A 262 11.04 18.72 35.01
C HIS A 262 10.96 18.27 33.54
N GLU A 263 12.12 18.28 32.89
CA GLU A 263 12.28 17.98 31.46
C GLU A 263 12.15 16.47 31.23
N GLU A 264 10.93 16.00 30.93
CA GLU A 264 10.76 14.75 30.20
C GLU A 264 10.78 15.06 28.70
N HIS A 265 11.88 14.70 28.05
CA HIS A 265 12.08 14.90 26.62
C HIS A 265 11.17 13.95 25.83
N GLY A 266 10.02 14.47 25.38
CA GLY A 266 9.16 13.80 24.43
C GLY A 266 9.80 13.80 23.04
N HIS A 267 10.42 12.67 22.68
CA HIS A 267 10.65 12.26 21.30
C HIS A 267 9.39 11.66 20.68
#